data_AF-A0A0R3E5K2-F1
#
_entry.id   AF-A0A0R3E5K2-F1
#
_cell.length_a   1.000
_cell.length_b   1.000
_cell.length_c   1.000
_cell.angle_alpha   90.00
_cell.angle_beta   90.00
_cell.angle_gamma   90.00
#
_symmetry.space_group_name_H-M   'P 1'
#
loop_
_entity.id
_entity.type
_entity.pdbx_description
1 polymer ?
#
loop_
_entity_poly.entity_id
_entity_poly.type
_entity_poly.pdbx_seq_one_letter_code
_entity_poly.pdbx_strand_id
1 'polypeptide(L)'
;MRRPQKDWEILIRDHHEGYISWQDYENNQLTINGNANMKGEMVPGSVRNGGDFLVGLLRCGHCGRKLRVQHNGLRGVARYVYNDAAVNHGRRAKCIAFGNMRIDAAVSSEVLLLIAPLGLDAALQAIVERERAGTGRLRQIELALEQARYEAARAHRQYDAVDPENRLVARDLERRWNERLAEVARLEDELRVASDKQPPILSDSERAEILALGTDLERLWSHPAASAAIRKRVLRAVLEEIVVTAERGHLELNLHWKGGDHTALQVVKKRIGQHRWKTDTATEHLICDLARVLSDGNIASVLNRLAVRTAKGNSWTQQRVRTFRNDHGVAVYREGERAERGEMILHEAASRLQVSKMTVVRLIKDGILPAKQACIGAPYVIREADLDLLAVQRAIKNGRAVPSDPRQGCLEYQ
;
A
#
# COMPACT_ATOMS: atom_id res chain seq x y z
N MET A 1 27.51 -4.09 -39.45
CA MET A 1 27.32 -3.22 -38.27
C MET A 1 26.24 -2.20 -38.59
N ARG A 2 25.14 -2.14 -37.83
CA ARG A 2 24.15 -1.05 -37.96
C ARG A 2 24.71 0.20 -37.27
N ARG A 3 24.79 1.33 -37.97
CA ARG A 3 25.16 2.63 -37.38
C ARG A 3 23.98 3.18 -36.54
N PRO A 4 24.25 3.86 -35.41
CA PRO A 4 23.22 4.59 -34.67
C PRO A 4 22.51 5.60 -35.58
N GLN A 5 21.21 5.84 -35.36
CA GLN A 5 20.39 6.71 -36.21
C GLN A 5 20.93 8.15 -36.31
N LYS A 6 21.55 8.66 -35.23
CA LYS A 6 22.21 9.97 -35.21
C LYS A 6 23.41 10.09 -36.17
N ASP A 7 23.94 8.95 -36.61
CA ASP A 7 25.11 8.86 -37.49
C ASP A 7 24.69 8.46 -38.93
N TRP A 8 23.39 8.58 -39.26
CA TRP A 8 22.88 8.34 -40.61
C TRP A 8 23.01 9.61 -41.44
N GLU A 9 23.63 9.50 -42.63
CA GLU A 9 23.82 10.63 -43.54
C GLU A 9 22.51 11.03 -44.25
N ILE A 10 21.64 10.06 -44.55
CA ILE A 10 20.35 10.29 -45.21
C ILE A 10 19.30 9.36 -44.59
N LEU A 11 18.13 9.91 -44.27
CA LEU A 11 16.96 9.17 -43.82
C LEU A 11 15.77 9.53 -44.72
N ILE A 12 15.33 8.58 -45.55
CA ILE A 12 14.15 8.72 -46.39
C ILE A 12 12.99 8.00 -45.68
N ARG A 13 12.02 8.79 -45.20
CA ARG A 13 10.80 8.27 -44.57
C ARG A 13 9.80 7.83 -45.64
N ASP A 14 9.00 6.82 -45.32
CA ASP A 14 7.87 6.35 -46.14
C ASP A 14 8.24 5.97 -47.60
N HIS A 15 9.49 5.53 -47.84
CA HIS A 15 9.93 5.07 -49.16
C HIS A 15 9.21 3.79 -49.62
N HIS A 16 8.79 2.97 -48.67
CA HIS A 16 7.97 1.77 -48.87
C HIS A 16 6.83 1.75 -47.86
N GLU A 17 5.75 1.05 -48.19
CA GLU A 17 4.64 0.84 -47.26
C GLU A 17 5.12 0.06 -46.03
N GLY A 18 5.09 0.72 -44.87
CA GLY A 18 5.55 0.15 -43.60
C GLY A 18 4.44 -0.59 -42.87
N TYR A 19 4.80 -1.65 -42.14
CA TYR A 19 3.86 -2.35 -41.24
C TYR A 19 3.37 -1.47 -40.07
N ILE A 20 4.12 -0.44 -39.72
CA ILE A 20 3.79 0.55 -38.69
C ILE A 20 4.21 1.93 -39.18
N SER A 21 3.58 2.99 -38.66
CA SER A 21 3.95 4.36 -39.00
C SER A 21 5.35 4.70 -38.48
N TRP A 22 5.99 5.70 -39.10
CA TRP A 22 7.27 6.21 -38.61
C TRP A 22 7.19 6.70 -37.15
N GLN A 23 6.06 7.34 -36.79
CA GLN A 23 5.80 7.81 -35.43
C GLN A 23 5.71 6.64 -34.43
N ASP A 24 5.02 5.56 -34.79
CA ASP A 24 4.94 4.36 -33.96
C ASP A 24 6.31 3.70 -33.80
N TYR A 25 7.13 3.68 -34.85
CA TYR A 25 8.49 3.19 -34.78
C TYR A 25 9.33 3.99 -33.78
N GLU A 26 9.33 5.32 -33.86
CA GLU A 26 10.08 6.19 -32.94
C GLU A 26 9.61 6.01 -31.49
N ASN A 27 8.29 5.97 -31.26
CA ASN A 27 7.70 5.72 -29.94
C ASN A 27 8.11 4.33 -29.38
N ASN A 28 8.13 3.31 -30.23
CA ASN A 28 8.59 1.97 -29.87
C ASN A 28 10.08 1.96 -29.51
N GLN A 29 10.93 2.65 -30.29
CA GLN A 29 12.36 2.77 -29.98
C GLN A 29 12.60 3.48 -28.64
N LEU A 30 11.87 4.55 -28.35
CA LEU A 30 11.94 5.25 -27.05
C LEU A 30 11.55 4.30 -25.91
N THR A 31 10.46 3.56 -26.06
CA THR A 31 9.98 2.59 -25.07
C THR A 31 10.99 1.47 -24.83
N ILE A 32 11.53 0.87 -25.89
CA ILE A 32 12.53 -0.20 -25.80
C ILE A 32 13.79 0.30 -25.10
N ASN A 33 14.27 1.50 -25.47
CA ASN A 33 15.44 2.09 -24.84
C ASN A 33 15.21 2.40 -23.36
N GLY A 34 14.05 2.95 -22.99
CA GLY A 34 13.69 3.19 -21.58
C GLY A 34 13.53 1.93 -20.75
N ASN A 35 13.13 0.82 -21.38
CA ASN A 35 12.92 -0.48 -20.74
C ASN A 35 14.19 -1.34 -20.63
N ALA A 36 15.28 -0.96 -21.30
CA ALA A 36 16.49 -1.75 -21.44
C ALA A 36 17.27 -1.87 -20.11
N ASN A 37 16.79 -2.68 -19.17
CA ASN A 37 17.35 -2.86 -17.82
C ASN A 37 18.87 -3.18 -17.80
N MET A 38 19.42 -3.75 -18.88
CA MET A 38 20.86 -4.00 -19.03
C MET A 38 21.71 -2.72 -19.20
N LYS A 39 21.09 -1.58 -19.56
CA LYS A 39 21.75 -0.26 -19.58
C LYS A 39 21.89 0.34 -18.17
N GLY A 40 21.53 -0.40 -17.12
CA GLY A 40 21.82 -0.08 -15.73
C GLY A 40 21.29 1.29 -15.31
N GLU A 41 22.19 2.18 -14.88
CA GLU A 41 21.86 3.49 -14.31
C GLU A 41 21.38 4.52 -15.34
N MET A 42 21.42 4.21 -16.63
CA MET A 42 21.02 5.14 -17.70
C MET A 42 19.52 5.14 -17.97
N VAL A 43 18.76 4.15 -17.49
CA VAL A 43 17.35 3.98 -17.89
C VAL A 43 16.41 3.69 -16.70
N PRO A 44 15.13 4.10 -16.76
CA PRO A 44 14.14 3.81 -15.71
C PRO A 44 13.79 2.31 -15.60
N GLY A 45 13.99 1.54 -16.67
CA GLY A 45 13.65 0.12 -16.73
C GLY A 45 12.17 -0.15 -16.97
N SER A 46 11.77 -1.42 -17.12
CA SER A 46 10.38 -1.77 -17.46
C SER A 46 9.38 -1.56 -16.32
N VAL A 47 8.19 -1.06 -16.65
CA VAL A 47 7.07 -0.93 -15.71
C VAL A 47 6.46 -2.32 -15.45
N ARG A 48 6.43 -2.75 -14.19
CA ARG A 48 5.88 -4.04 -13.73
C ARG A 48 4.87 -3.84 -12.60
N ASN A 49 3.99 -4.82 -12.39
CA ASN A 49 2.92 -4.82 -11.38
C ASN A 49 3.37 -4.96 -9.91
N GLY A 50 4.66 -4.80 -9.59
CA GLY A 50 5.13 -4.82 -8.21
C GLY A 50 4.67 -3.60 -7.39
N GLY A 51 4.56 -3.75 -6.07
CA GLY A 51 4.13 -2.68 -5.14
C GLY A 51 5.18 -1.61 -4.85
N ASP A 52 6.28 -1.61 -5.58
CA ASP A 52 7.41 -0.69 -5.55
C ASP A 52 7.21 0.43 -6.59
N PHE A 53 6.54 1.51 -6.21
CA PHE A 53 6.12 2.54 -7.16
C PHE A 53 7.28 3.36 -7.74
N LEU A 54 8.36 3.53 -6.97
CA LEU A 54 9.47 4.40 -7.32
C LEU A 54 10.67 3.66 -7.92
N VAL A 55 10.46 2.40 -8.33
CA VAL A 55 11.50 1.59 -8.97
C VAL A 55 12.02 2.27 -10.23
N GLY A 56 13.34 2.43 -10.30
CA GLY A 56 14.03 3.06 -11.44
C GLY A 56 14.12 4.59 -11.40
N LEU A 57 13.43 5.24 -10.45
CA LEU A 57 13.46 6.70 -10.24
C LEU A 57 14.41 7.13 -9.11
N LEU A 58 14.65 6.27 -8.12
CA LEU A 58 15.44 6.63 -6.93
C LEU A 58 16.96 6.55 -7.16
N ARG A 59 17.71 7.57 -6.70
CA ARG A 59 19.18 7.62 -6.61
C ARG A 59 19.67 7.90 -5.19
N CYS A 60 20.86 7.38 -4.80
CA CYS A 60 21.51 7.76 -3.54
C CYS A 60 22.13 9.15 -3.69
N GLY A 61 21.77 10.12 -2.84
CA GLY A 61 22.35 11.46 -2.82
C GLY A 61 23.84 11.49 -2.46
N HIS A 62 24.35 10.44 -1.80
CA HIS A 62 25.77 10.33 -1.46
C HIS A 62 26.63 9.77 -2.60
N CYS A 63 26.14 8.81 -3.39
CA CYS A 63 26.96 8.13 -4.41
C CYS A 63 26.43 8.26 -5.84
N GLY A 64 25.28 8.92 -6.05
CA GLY A 64 24.63 9.11 -7.36
C GLY A 64 24.01 7.86 -7.99
N ARG A 65 24.28 6.67 -7.42
CA ARG A 65 23.85 5.38 -7.98
C ARG A 65 22.36 5.11 -7.77
N LYS A 66 21.73 4.40 -8.71
CA LYS A 66 20.32 4.02 -8.62
C LYS A 66 20.07 3.01 -7.51
N LEU A 67 18.95 3.16 -6.81
CA LEU A 67 18.51 2.19 -5.81
C LEU A 67 17.80 1.00 -6.48
N ARG A 68 18.05 -0.19 -5.94
CA ARG A 68 17.37 -1.42 -6.33
C ARG A 68 16.26 -1.76 -5.37
N VAL A 69 15.29 -2.52 -5.85
CA VAL A 69 14.19 -3.03 -5.04
C VAL A 69 14.54 -4.43 -4.56
N GLN A 70 14.44 -4.64 -3.26
CA GLN A 70 14.52 -5.94 -2.62
C GLN A 70 13.14 -6.31 -2.08
N HIS A 71 12.58 -7.40 -2.57
CA HIS A 71 11.31 -7.93 -2.08
C HIS A 71 11.55 -8.89 -0.91
N ASN A 72 10.74 -8.77 0.14
CA ASN A 72 10.84 -9.63 1.33
C ASN A 72 9.74 -10.72 1.35
N GLY A 73 9.21 -11.11 0.20
CA GLY A 73 8.17 -12.16 0.07
C GLY A 73 6.75 -11.76 0.48
N LEU A 74 6.57 -10.64 1.20
CA LEU A 74 5.25 -10.09 1.55
C LEU A 74 4.73 -9.16 0.44
N ARG A 75 3.47 -9.35 0.02
CA ARG A 75 2.83 -8.48 -1.00
C ARG A 75 2.82 -7.02 -0.55
N GLY A 76 3.20 -6.12 -1.46
CA GLY A 76 3.19 -4.67 -1.22
C GLY A 76 4.31 -4.13 -0.34
N VAL A 77 5.14 -4.99 0.26
CA VAL A 77 6.27 -4.58 1.11
C VAL A 77 7.58 -4.82 0.38
N ALA A 78 8.24 -3.72 0.03
CA ALA A 78 9.54 -3.74 -0.62
C ALA A 78 10.52 -2.84 0.13
N ARG A 79 11.81 -3.13 -0.02
CA ARG A 79 12.89 -2.30 0.50
C ARG A 79 13.69 -1.73 -0.65
N TYR A 80 13.85 -0.42 -0.68
CA TYR A 80 14.81 0.22 -1.56
C TYR A 80 16.18 0.10 -0.90
N VAL A 81 17.11 -0.53 -1.62
CA VAL A 81 18.45 -0.79 -1.13
C VAL A 81 19.47 -0.44 -2.20
N TYR A 82 20.56 0.13 -1.74
CA TYR A 82 21.81 0.02 -2.46
C TYR A 82 22.49 -1.30 -2.08
N ASN A 83 22.80 -2.15 -3.05
CA ASN A 83 23.51 -3.41 -2.81
C ASN A 83 24.63 -3.63 -3.83
N ASP A 84 25.86 -3.21 -3.52
CA ASP A 84 27.05 -3.51 -4.36
C ASP A 84 27.69 -4.87 -4.02
N ALA A 85 27.20 -5.56 -2.98
CA ALA A 85 27.95 -6.67 -2.37
C ALA A 85 28.12 -7.92 -3.24
N ALA A 86 27.45 -8.00 -4.40
CA ALA A 86 27.47 -9.18 -5.26
C ALA A 86 28.17 -9.01 -6.61
N VAL A 87 28.51 -7.79 -7.05
CA VAL A 87 28.97 -7.58 -8.45
C VAL A 87 30.36 -6.95 -8.54
N ASN A 88 30.79 -6.09 -7.61
CA ASN A 88 32.11 -5.46 -7.67
C ASN A 88 32.86 -5.63 -6.35
N HIS A 89 33.99 -6.32 -6.39
CA HIS A 89 34.87 -6.58 -5.25
C HIS A 89 35.64 -5.32 -4.80
N GLY A 90 34.95 -4.36 -4.17
CA GLY A 90 35.57 -3.15 -3.62
C GLY A 90 34.74 -2.49 -2.52
N ARG A 91 35.29 -2.45 -1.30
CA ARG A 91 34.82 -1.84 -0.02
C ARG A 91 33.31 -1.83 0.28
N ARG A 92 32.97 -2.58 1.33
CA ARG A 92 31.64 -2.78 1.93
C ARG A 92 31.17 -1.56 2.73
N ALA A 93 30.21 -0.81 2.20
CA ALA A 93 29.20 -0.11 3.00
C ALA A 93 27.88 -0.03 2.22
N LYS A 94 26.75 -0.36 2.86
CA LYS A 94 25.43 -0.11 2.28
C LYS A 94 25.19 1.41 2.32
N CYS A 95 25.15 2.09 1.17
CA CYS A 95 24.90 3.56 1.07
C CYS A 95 23.64 3.92 1.86
N ILE A 96 22.48 3.46 1.37
CA ILE A 96 21.19 3.68 2.01
C ILE A 96 20.28 2.46 1.81
N ALA A 97 19.43 2.22 2.81
CA ALA A 97 18.39 1.20 2.77
C ALA A 97 17.18 1.67 3.59
N PHE A 98 15.98 1.53 3.03
CA PHE A 98 14.72 1.93 3.66
C PHE A 98 13.50 1.25 3.03
N GLY A 99 12.39 1.16 3.76
CA GLY A 99 11.15 0.56 3.27
C GLY A 99 10.38 1.48 2.32
N ASN A 100 9.64 0.89 1.38
CA ASN A 100 8.91 1.63 0.35
C ASN A 100 7.69 2.41 0.87
N MET A 101 6.89 1.82 1.76
CA MET A 101 5.53 2.30 2.07
C MET A 101 5.39 3.80 2.36
N ARG A 102 6.24 4.37 3.24
CA ARG A 102 6.12 5.80 3.61
C ARG A 102 6.51 6.73 2.48
N ILE A 103 7.50 6.33 1.70
CA ILE A 103 8.06 7.15 0.64
C ILE A 103 7.17 7.09 -0.58
N ASP A 104 6.73 5.88 -0.95
CA ASP A 104 5.77 5.69 -2.02
C ASP A 104 4.50 6.52 -1.74
N ALA A 105 4.01 6.52 -0.49
CA ALA A 105 2.87 7.34 -0.09
C ALA A 105 3.16 8.86 -0.14
N ALA A 106 4.28 9.32 0.42
CA ALA A 106 4.64 10.73 0.43
C ALA A 106 4.84 11.29 -0.99
N VAL A 107 5.59 10.58 -1.83
CA VAL A 107 5.82 10.98 -3.22
C VAL A 107 4.53 10.90 -4.04
N SER A 108 3.68 9.89 -3.82
CA SER A 108 2.39 9.82 -4.50
C SER A 108 1.51 11.02 -4.12
N SER A 109 1.44 11.37 -2.84
CA SER A 109 0.66 12.52 -2.37
C SER A 109 1.15 13.83 -3.01
N GLU A 110 2.46 14.06 -3.03
CA GLU A 110 3.04 15.26 -3.67
C GLU A 110 2.72 15.33 -5.17
N VAL A 111 2.87 14.19 -5.87
CA VAL A 111 2.54 14.11 -7.29
C VAL A 111 1.05 14.37 -7.54
N LEU A 112 0.17 13.78 -6.73
CA LEU A 112 -1.28 13.97 -6.86
C LEU A 112 -1.68 15.43 -6.61
N LEU A 113 -1.07 16.10 -5.63
CA LEU A 113 -1.28 17.52 -5.39
C LEU A 113 -0.88 18.38 -6.60
N LEU A 114 0.27 18.08 -7.21
CA LEU A 114 0.76 18.83 -8.36
C LEU A 114 -0.11 18.65 -9.60
N ILE A 115 -0.60 17.42 -9.86
CA ILE A 115 -1.43 17.12 -11.03
C ILE A 115 -2.93 17.33 -10.81
N ALA A 116 -3.37 17.63 -9.58
CA ALA A 116 -4.78 17.85 -9.25
C ALA A 116 -5.48 18.87 -10.16
N PRO A 117 -4.86 20.02 -10.53
CA PRO A 117 -5.48 20.97 -11.44
C PRO A 117 -5.78 20.39 -12.83
N LEU A 118 -5.02 19.38 -13.26
CA LEU A 118 -5.18 18.71 -14.56
C LEU A 118 -6.20 17.56 -14.51
N GLY A 119 -6.68 17.20 -13.33
CA GLY A 119 -7.56 16.05 -13.15
C GLY A 119 -8.90 16.19 -13.88
N LEU A 120 -9.49 17.38 -13.86
CA LEU A 120 -10.75 17.66 -14.57
C LEU A 120 -10.57 17.65 -16.09
N ASP A 121 -9.49 18.25 -16.59
CA ASP A 121 -9.17 18.25 -18.01
C ASP A 121 -8.92 16.83 -18.52
N ALA A 122 -8.21 16.01 -17.73
CA ALA A 122 -8.00 14.60 -18.04
C ALA A 122 -9.31 13.81 -18.06
N ALA A 123 -10.24 14.09 -17.15
CA ALA A 123 -11.56 13.47 -17.12
C ALA A 123 -12.39 13.84 -18.36
N LEU A 124 -12.39 15.12 -18.76
CA LEU A 124 -13.05 15.58 -19.98
C LEU A 124 -12.44 14.94 -21.23
N GLN A 125 -11.12 14.88 -21.31
CA GLN A 125 -10.42 14.20 -22.41
C GLN A 125 -10.77 12.71 -22.47
N ALA A 126 -10.83 12.02 -21.32
CA ALA A 126 -11.20 10.61 -21.27
C ALA A 126 -12.62 10.36 -21.79
N ILE A 127 -13.58 11.26 -21.50
CA ILE A 127 -14.94 11.20 -22.04
C ILE A 127 -14.90 11.34 -23.57
N VAL A 128 -14.21 12.36 -24.08
CA VAL A 128 -14.10 12.62 -25.52
C VAL A 128 -13.40 11.46 -26.25
N GLU A 129 -12.32 10.92 -25.69
CA GLU A 129 -11.62 9.76 -26.25
C GLU A 129 -12.50 8.52 -26.28
N ARG A 130 -13.30 8.29 -25.23
CA ARG A 130 -14.24 7.17 -25.16
C ARG A 130 -15.30 7.25 -26.25
N GLU A 131 -15.81 8.45 -26.52
CA GLU A 131 -16.76 8.71 -27.61
C GLU A 131 -16.11 8.52 -28.99
N ARG A 132 -14.88 9.03 -29.17
CA ARG A 132 -14.16 8.95 -30.45
C ARG A 132 -13.69 7.54 -30.80
N ALA A 133 -13.28 6.75 -29.81
CA ALA A 133 -12.75 5.40 -30.02
C ALA A 133 -13.75 4.46 -30.70
N GLY A 134 -15.06 4.72 -30.57
CA GLY A 134 -16.11 3.97 -31.28
C GLY A 134 -16.43 4.53 -32.67
N THR A 135 -16.46 5.86 -32.83
CA THR A 135 -16.97 6.50 -34.04
C THR A 135 -15.98 6.52 -35.19
N GLY A 136 -14.68 6.68 -34.93
CA GLY A 136 -13.67 6.80 -35.98
C GLY A 136 -13.56 5.55 -36.87
N ARG A 137 -13.53 4.37 -36.25
CA ARG A 137 -13.44 3.08 -36.97
C ARG A 137 -14.69 2.81 -37.81
N LEU A 138 -15.87 3.08 -37.25
CA LEU A 138 -17.13 2.90 -37.97
C LEU A 138 -17.20 3.83 -39.17
N ARG A 139 -16.79 5.08 -38.99
CA ARG A 139 -16.78 6.07 -40.06
C ARG A 139 -15.88 5.64 -41.23
N GLN A 140 -14.73 5.03 -40.95
CA GLN A 140 -13.85 4.49 -41.99
C GLN A 140 -14.52 3.34 -42.76
N ILE A 141 -15.19 2.41 -42.07
CA ILE A 141 -15.89 1.29 -42.70
C ILE A 141 -17.08 1.81 -43.54
N GLU A 142 -17.84 2.77 -43.04
CA GLU A 142 -18.94 3.43 -43.76
C GLU A 142 -18.47 4.04 -45.08
N LEU A 143 -17.35 4.78 -45.05
CA LEU A 143 -16.77 5.41 -46.25
C LEU A 143 -16.27 4.36 -47.26
N ALA A 144 -15.63 3.29 -46.78
CA ALA A 144 -15.20 2.19 -47.63
C ALA A 144 -16.40 1.47 -48.28
N LEU A 145 -17.48 1.28 -47.52
CA LEU A 145 -18.73 0.69 -48.02
C LEU A 145 -19.40 1.58 -49.08
N GLU A 146 -19.41 2.90 -48.88
CA GLU A 146 -19.92 3.85 -49.86
C GLU A 146 -19.15 3.76 -51.19
N GLN A 147 -17.81 3.72 -51.12
CA GLN A 147 -16.96 3.52 -52.29
C GLN A 147 -17.23 2.16 -52.97
N ALA A 148 -17.31 1.07 -52.21
CA ALA A 148 -17.58 -0.26 -52.76
C ALA A 148 -18.96 -0.34 -53.45
N ARG A 149 -19.98 0.30 -52.88
CA ARG A 149 -21.32 0.39 -53.49
C ARG A 149 -21.29 1.17 -54.79
N TYR A 150 -20.55 2.27 -54.86
CA TYR A 150 -20.36 3.03 -56.09
C TYR A 150 -19.67 2.18 -57.17
N GLU A 151 -18.61 1.46 -56.82
CA GLU A 151 -17.88 0.59 -57.75
C GLU A 151 -18.75 -0.57 -58.25
N ALA A 152 -19.54 -1.19 -57.38
CA ALA A 152 -20.50 -2.24 -57.75
C ALA A 152 -21.57 -1.69 -58.71
N ALA A 153 -22.13 -0.51 -58.44
CA ALA A 153 -23.11 0.14 -59.32
C ALA A 153 -22.50 0.52 -60.69
N ARG A 154 -21.22 0.91 -60.72
CA ARG A 154 -20.50 1.17 -61.97
C ARG A 154 -20.28 -0.12 -62.77
N ALA A 155 -19.87 -1.21 -62.12
CA ALA A 155 -19.69 -2.51 -62.75
C ALA A 155 -21.01 -3.06 -63.32
N HIS A 156 -22.12 -2.88 -62.60
CA HIS A 156 -23.47 -3.21 -63.07
C HIS A 156 -23.82 -2.48 -64.36
N ARG A 157 -23.63 -1.14 -64.41
CA ARG A 157 -23.89 -0.36 -65.64
C ARG A 157 -23.02 -0.79 -66.82
N GLN A 158 -21.80 -1.28 -66.57
CA GLN A 158 -20.93 -1.79 -67.62
C GLN A 158 -21.42 -3.15 -68.15
N TYR A 159 -21.89 -4.01 -67.26
CA TYR A 159 -22.50 -5.29 -67.62
C TYR A 159 -23.79 -5.07 -68.43
N ASP A 160 -24.70 -4.19 -67.97
CA ASP A 160 -25.96 -3.90 -68.67
C ASP A 160 -25.77 -3.30 -70.07
N ALA A 161 -24.66 -2.58 -70.29
CA ALA A 161 -24.36 -1.94 -71.57
C ALA A 161 -23.70 -2.87 -72.60
N VAL A 162 -23.32 -4.09 -72.22
CA VAL A 162 -22.65 -5.04 -73.14
C VAL A 162 -23.69 -5.73 -74.04
N ASP A 163 -23.34 -5.92 -75.30
CA ASP A 163 -24.13 -6.76 -76.21
C ASP A 163 -24.09 -8.23 -75.74
N PRO A 164 -25.23 -8.90 -75.53
CA PRO A 164 -25.30 -10.31 -75.14
C PRO A 164 -24.57 -11.28 -76.09
N GLU A 165 -24.38 -10.92 -77.37
CA GLU A 165 -23.64 -11.76 -78.33
C GLU A 165 -22.14 -11.84 -77.99
N ASN A 166 -21.59 -10.84 -77.28
CA ASN A 166 -20.21 -10.81 -76.81
C ASN A 166 -20.01 -11.62 -75.51
N ARG A 167 -20.35 -12.92 -75.56
CA ARG A 167 -20.39 -13.84 -74.41
C ARG A 167 -19.17 -13.82 -73.49
N LEU A 168 -17.96 -13.73 -74.05
CA LEU A 168 -16.73 -13.71 -73.25
C LEU A 168 -16.59 -12.42 -72.43
N VAL A 169 -16.97 -11.28 -73.01
CA VAL A 169 -16.94 -9.96 -72.36
C VAL A 169 -18.03 -9.87 -71.29
N ALA A 170 -19.25 -10.33 -71.61
CA ALA A 170 -20.35 -10.39 -70.66
C ALA A 170 -19.99 -11.21 -69.42
N ARG A 171 -19.40 -12.40 -69.61
CA ARG A 171 -18.95 -13.27 -68.50
C ARG A 171 -17.85 -12.64 -67.64
N ASP A 172 -16.94 -11.88 -68.25
CA ASP A 172 -15.88 -11.19 -67.49
C ASP A 172 -16.45 -10.03 -66.68
N LEU A 173 -17.37 -9.25 -67.25
CA LEU A 173 -18.06 -8.16 -66.56
C LEU A 173 -18.97 -8.66 -65.44
N GLU A 174 -19.67 -9.77 -65.65
CA GLU A 174 -20.45 -10.46 -64.61
C GLU A 174 -19.56 -10.89 -63.45
N ARG A 175 -18.40 -11.52 -63.74
CA ARG A 175 -17.43 -11.90 -62.70
C ARG A 175 -16.97 -10.70 -61.89
N ARG A 176 -16.59 -9.60 -62.55
CA ARG A 176 -16.16 -8.36 -61.89
C ARG A 176 -17.28 -7.76 -61.04
N TRP A 177 -18.52 -7.76 -61.53
CA TRP A 177 -19.66 -7.27 -60.76
C TRP A 177 -19.90 -8.13 -59.52
N ASN A 178 -19.87 -9.46 -59.65
CA ASN A 178 -19.97 -10.40 -58.53
C ASN A 178 -18.86 -10.20 -57.49
N GLU A 179 -17.61 -9.98 -57.92
CA GLU A 179 -16.49 -9.64 -57.03
C GLU A 179 -16.75 -8.34 -56.24
N ARG A 180 -17.32 -7.31 -56.88
CA ARG A 180 -17.68 -6.05 -56.19
C ARG A 180 -18.87 -6.20 -55.24
N LEU A 181 -19.86 -7.02 -55.60
CA LEU A 181 -20.97 -7.35 -54.70
C LEU A 181 -20.50 -8.13 -53.47
N ALA A 182 -19.57 -9.07 -53.64
CA ALA A 182 -18.97 -9.81 -52.54
C ALA A 182 -18.21 -8.86 -51.58
N GLU A 183 -17.50 -7.87 -52.12
CA GLU A 183 -16.81 -6.86 -51.30
C GLU A 183 -17.79 -5.94 -50.54
N VAL A 184 -18.90 -5.53 -51.17
CA VAL A 184 -19.97 -4.80 -50.48
C VAL A 184 -20.53 -5.63 -49.32
N ALA A 185 -20.86 -6.90 -49.56
CA ALA A 185 -21.40 -7.78 -48.52
C ALA A 185 -20.39 -7.99 -47.37
N ARG A 186 -19.09 -8.09 -47.68
CA ARG A 186 -18.02 -8.18 -46.67
C ARG A 186 -17.97 -6.93 -45.79
N LEU A 187 -18.02 -5.74 -46.38
CA LEU A 187 -17.99 -4.46 -45.66
C LEU A 187 -19.27 -4.21 -44.86
N GLU A 188 -20.43 -4.66 -45.35
CA GLU A 188 -21.69 -4.61 -44.59
C GLU A 188 -21.65 -5.51 -43.35
N ASP A 189 -21.10 -6.71 -43.48
CA ASP A 189 -20.89 -7.60 -42.33
C ASP A 189 -19.89 -7.01 -41.33
N GLU A 190 -18.78 -6.46 -41.83
CA GLU A 190 -17.77 -5.80 -41.00
C GLU A 190 -18.36 -4.60 -40.24
N LEU A 191 -19.20 -3.79 -40.90
CA LEU A 191 -19.89 -2.66 -40.28
C LEU A 191 -20.85 -3.11 -39.19
N ARG A 192 -21.65 -4.16 -39.45
CA ARG A 192 -22.57 -4.74 -38.47
C ARG A 192 -21.82 -5.24 -37.23
N VAL A 193 -20.78 -6.05 -37.43
CA VAL A 193 -19.96 -6.59 -36.33
C VAL A 193 -19.27 -5.48 -35.54
N ALA A 194 -18.78 -4.44 -36.23
CA ALA A 194 -18.15 -3.30 -35.57
C ALA A 194 -19.17 -2.46 -34.77
N SER A 195 -20.38 -2.28 -35.29
CA SER A 195 -21.48 -1.58 -34.62
C SER A 195 -21.93 -2.34 -33.36
N ASP A 196 -22.09 -3.66 -33.44
CA ASP A 196 -22.47 -4.49 -32.28
C ASP A 196 -21.41 -4.50 -31.18
N LYS A 197 -20.14 -4.33 -31.56
CA LYS A 197 -19.00 -4.25 -30.63
C LYS A 197 -18.74 -2.84 -30.12
N GLN A 198 -19.52 -1.85 -30.54
CA GLN A 198 -19.30 -0.48 -30.14
C GLN A 198 -19.57 -0.32 -28.64
N PRO A 199 -18.68 0.33 -27.87
CA PRO A 199 -18.96 0.62 -26.48
C PRO A 199 -20.23 1.48 -26.38
N PRO A 200 -21.10 1.25 -25.39
CA PRO A 200 -22.29 2.05 -25.20
C PRO A 200 -21.92 3.51 -24.98
N ILE A 201 -22.79 4.41 -25.45
CA ILE A 201 -22.67 5.84 -25.19
C ILE A 201 -22.71 6.05 -23.67
N LEU A 202 -21.78 6.84 -23.15
CA LEU A 202 -21.74 7.18 -21.73
C LEU A 202 -23.03 7.90 -21.34
N SER A 203 -23.73 7.34 -20.35
CA SER A 203 -24.85 7.99 -19.67
C SER A 203 -24.39 9.25 -18.93
N ASP A 204 -25.33 10.15 -18.66
CA ASP A 204 -25.03 11.37 -17.89
C ASP A 204 -24.50 11.05 -16.49
N SER A 205 -24.97 9.96 -15.88
CA SER A 205 -24.46 9.45 -14.60
C SER A 205 -23.00 9.00 -14.68
N GLU A 206 -22.61 8.29 -15.74
CA GLU A 206 -21.22 7.84 -15.92
C GLU A 206 -20.29 9.03 -16.21
N ARG A 207 -20.76 10.01 -16.98
CA ARG A 207 -20.03 11.26 -17.20
C ARG A 207 -19.78 11.99 -15.89
N ALA A 208 -20.82 12.13 -15.07
CA ALA A 208 -20.70 12.76 -13.76
C ALA A 208 -19.73 12.01 -12.84
N GLU A 209 -19.73 10.67 -12.88
CA GLU A 209 -18.78 9.85 -12.12
C GLU A 209 -17.32 10.05 -12.58
N ILE A 210 -17.08 10.08 -13.90
CA ILE A 210 -15.74 10.34 -14.46
C ILE A 210 -15.24 11.73 -14.05
N LEU A 211 -16.09 12.75 -14.11
CA LEU A 211 -15.76 14.10 -13.67
C LEU A 211 -15.47 14.16 -12.16
N ALA A 212 -16.26 13.46 -11.34
CA ALA A 212 -16.03 13.36 -9.90
C ALA A 212 -14.68 12.70 -9.59
N LEU A 213 -14.30 11.65 -10.34
CA LEU A 213 -12.98 11.03 -10.22
C LEU A 213 -11.84 11.95 -10.67
N GLY A 214 -12.08 12.84 -11.64
CA GLY A 214 -11.14 13.89 -12.05
C GLY A 214 -10.89 14.92 -10.94
N THR A 215 -11.91 15.21 -10.12
CA THR A 215 -11.77 16.12 -8.97
C THR A 215 -11.13 15.47 -7.74
N ASP A 216 -11.28 14.15 -7.57
CA ASP A 216 -10.71 13.38 -6.45
C ASP A 216 -9.72 12.32 -6.96
N LEU A 217 -8.53 12.78 -7.32
CA LEU A 217 -7.47 11.90 -7.81
C LEU A 217 -6.95 10.95 -6.73
N GLU A 218 -7.09 11.25 -5.44
CA GLU A 218 -6.67 10.35 -4.37
C GLU A 218 -7.54 9.10 -4.33
N ARG A 219 -8.86 9.27 -4.48
CA ARG A 219 -9.80 8.17 -4.64
C ARG A 219 -9.50 7.36 -5.90
N LEU A 220 -9.24 8.02 -7.02
CA LEU A 220 -8.87 7.34 -8.27
C LEU A 220 -7.56 6.55 -8.11
N TRP A 221 -6.55 7.13 -7.47
CA TRP A 221 -5.25 6.51 -7.23
C TRP A 221 -5.34 5.28 -6.34
N SER A 222 -6.23 5.31 -5.35
CA SER A 222 -6.45 4.22 -4.40
C SER A 222 -7.37 3.13 -4.95
N HIS A 223 -8.08 3.39 -6.05
CA HIS A 223 -9.05 2.47 -6.62
C HIS A 223 -8.42 1.12 -7.03
N PRO A 224 -9.08 -0.03 -6.78
CA PRO A 224 -8.54 -1.36 -7.13
C PRO A 224 -8.23 -1.53 -8.63
N ALA A 225 -8.99 -0.87 -9.50
CA ALA A 225 -8.76 -0.91 -10.95
C ALA A 225 -7.53 -0.10 -11.38
N ALA A 226 -7.06 0.85 -10.56
CA ALA A 226 -5.83 1.59 -10.81
C ALA A 226 -4.63 0.69 -10.50
N SER A 227 -4.20 -0.10 -11.48
CA SER A 227 -3.09 -1.04 -11.32
C SER A 227 -1.79 -0.34 -10.90
N ALA A 228 -0.89 -1.07 -10.24
CA ALA A 228 0.43 -0.58 -9.89
C ALA A 228 1.23 -0.13 -11.13
N ALA A 229 1.02 -0.78 -12.28
CA ALA A 229 1.63 -0.35 -13.54
C ALA A 229 1.15 1.03 -13.99
N ILE A 230 -0.15 1.33 -13.91
CA ILE A 230 -0.70 2.66 -14.24
C ILE A 230 -0.09 3.72 -13.33
N ARG A 231 -0.08 3.48 -12.02
CA ARG A 231 0.51 4.41 -11.04
C ARG A 231 1.98 4.71 -11.35
N LYS A 232 2.77 3.68 -11.66
CA LYS A 232 4.18 3.84 -12.08
C LYS A 232 4.33 4.65 -13.38
N ARG A 233 3.42 4.48 -14.34
CA ARG A 233 3.44 5.27 -15.59
C ARG A 233 3.18 6.74 -15.31
N VAL A 234 2.19 7.06 -14.48
CA VAL A 234 1.91 8.45 -14.07
C VAL A 234 3.12 9.06 -13.39
N LEU A 235 3.70 8.39 -12.39
CA LEU A 235 4.90 8.88 -11.68
C LEU A 235 6.06 9.16 -12.64
N ARG A 236 6.31 8.28 -13.61
CA ARG A 236 7.41 8.44 -14.58
C ARG A 236 7.13 9.48 -15.67
N ALA A 237 5.86 9.83 -15.89
CA ALA A 237 5.49 10.89 -16.81
C ALA A 237 5.79 12.27 -16.22
N VAL A 238 5.71 12.42 -14.89
CA VAL A 238 5.93 13.70 -14.20
C VAL A 238 7.30 13.83 -13.54
N LEU A 239 7.95 12.72 -13.16
CA LEU A 239 9.25 12.72 -12.48
C LEU A 239 10.36 12.25 -13.40
N GLU A 240 11.46 12.99 -13.42
CA GLU A 240 12.73 12.59 -14.03
C GLU A 240 13.44 11.58 -13.13
N GLU A 241 13.68 11.96 -11.88
CA GLU A 241 14.32 11.15 -10.86
C GLU A 241 14.03 11.68 -9.46
N ILE A 242 14.45 10.93 -8.46
CA ILE A 242 14.34 11.31 -7.06
C ILE A 242 15.67 11.02 -6.39
N VAL A 243 16.33 12.07 -5.91
CA VAL A 243 17.59 11.95 -5.18
C VAL A 243 17.28 11.83 -3.69
N VAL A 244 17.76 10.75 -3.06
CA VAL A 244 17.46 10.44 -1.66
C VAL A 244 18.72 10.49 -0.81
N THR A 245 18.71 11.34 0.21
CA THR A 245 19.74 11.40 1.25
C THR A 245 19.16 10.85 2.55
N ALA A 246 19.90 9.98 3.24
CA ALA A 246 19.43 9.37 4.47
C ALA A 246 20.13 9.94 5.69
N GLU A 247 19.38 10.62 6.52
CA GLU A 247 19.84 11.17 7.78
C GLU A 247 19.41 10.33 8.99
N ARG A 248 19.81 10.77 10.20
CA ARG A 248 19.40 10.12 11.45
C ARG A 248 17.91 10.37 11.71
N GLY A 249 17.08 9.39 11.37
CA GLY A 249 15.65 9.37 11.71
C GLY A 249 14.73 9.90 10.62
N HIS A 250 15.27 10.44 9.53
CA HIS A 250 14.49 10.87 8.37
C HIS A 250 15.26 10.64 7.05
N LEU A 251 14.54 10.74 5.95
CA LEU A 251 15.03 10.73 4.59
C LEU A 251 14.68 12.08 3.97
N GLU A 252 15.64 12.69 3.31
CA GLU A 252 15.43 13.85 2.47
C GLU A 252 15.32 13.38 1.02
N LEU A 253 14.29 13.83 0.32
CA LEU A 253 14.02 13.48 -1.05
C LEU A 253 13.95 14.76 -1.86
N ASN A 254 14.77 14.86 -2.89
CA ASN A 254 14.65 15.90 -3.91
C ASN A 254 14.00 15.27 -5.13
N LEU A 255 12.76 15.67 -5.41
CA LEU A 255 11.97 15.24 -6.55
C LEU A 255 12.35 16.14 -7.72
N HIS A 256 12.91 15.55 -8.78
CA HIS A 256 13.26 16.27 -9.99
C HIS A 256 12.12 16.09 -10.99
N TRP A 257 11.43 17.17 -11.32
CA TRP A 257 10.27 17.14 -12.20
C TRP A 257 10.68 17.16 -13.68
N LYS A 258 9.85 16.54 -14.52
CA LYS A 258 9.91 16.69 -15.98
C LYS A 258 9.54 18.13 -16.33
N GLY A 259 10.53 19.01 -16.34
CA GLY A 259 10.35 20.46 -16.43
C GLY A 259 11.51 21.25 -15.84
N GLY A 260 12.36 20.60 -15.02
CA GLY A 260 13.56 21.20 -14.45
C GLY A 260 13.36 21.77 -13.04
N ASP A 261 12.12 21.83 -12.55
CA ASP A 261 11.82 22.22 -11.17
C ASP A 261 12.15 21.10 -10.18
N HIS A 262 12.31 21.50 -8.92
CA HIS A 262 12.72 20.61 -7.83
C HIS A 262 11.84 20.84 -6.60
N THR A 263 11.36 19.75 -5.99
CA THR A 263 10.64 19.80 -4.70
C THR A 263 11.37 18.96 -3.66
N ALA A 264 11.63 19.54 -2.49
CA ALA A 264 12.22 18.84 -1.35
C ALA A 264 11.12 18.27 -0.44
N LEU A 265 11.21 16.99 -0.10
CA LEU A 265 10.32 16.29 0.82
C LEU A 265 11.11 15.61 1.93
N GLN A 266 10.58 15.66 3.14
CA GLN A 266 11.17 14.98 4.29
C GLN A 266 10.25 13.85 4.78
N VAL A 267 10.79 12.64 4.88
CA VAL A 267 10.02 11.45 5.28
C VAL A 267 10.69 10.75 6.46
N VAL A 268 9.92 10.47 7.51
CA VAL A 268 10.44 9.80 8.72
C VAL A 268 10.97 8.40 8.38
N LYS A 269 12.24 8.17 8.74
CA LYS A 269 12.92 6.87 8.64
C LYS A 269 12.84 6.17 9.98
N LYS A 270 12.09 5.07 10.05
CA LYS A 270 12.07 4.25 11.27
C LYS A 270 13.48 3.73 11.57
N ARG A 271 13.87 3.83 12.85
CA ARG A 271 15.11 3.20 13.34
C ARG A 271 15.03 1.69 13.17
N ILE A 272 16.19 1.07 12.99
CA ILE A 272 16.32 -0.40 12.99
C ILE A 272 15.71 -0.92 14.30
N GLY A 273 14.79 -1.89 14.22
CA GLY A 273 14.06 -2.44 15.38
C GLY A 273 12.68 -1.84 15.64
N GLN A 274 12.35 -0.65 15.11
CA GLN A 274 11.01 -0.07 15.26
C GLN A 274 10.08 -0.55 14.14
N HIS A 275 9.03 -1.31 14.47
CA HIS A 275 8.01 -1.79 13.53
C HIS A 275 6.67 -1.04 13.65
N ARG A 276 5.69 -1.33 12.78
CA ARG A 276 4.32 -0.74 12.83
C ARG A 276 3.56 -1.16 14.09
N TRP A 277 3.87 -2.34 14.62
CA TRP A 277 3.17 -2.93 15.74
C TRP A 277 3.77 -2.48 17.07
N LYS A 278 3.58 -1.24 17.50
CA LYS A 278 4.01 -0.82 18.86
C LYS A 278 2.87 -1.06 19.84
N THR A 279 3.17 -1.69 20.98
CA THR A 279 2.22 -1.77 22.09
C THR A 279 2.00 -0.36 22.62
N ASP A 280 0.78 -0.04 23.01
CA ASP A 280 0.43 1.25 23.60
C ASP A 280 1.19 1.48 24.92
N THR A 281 1.47 2.74 25.22
CA THR A 281 2.22 3.14 26.42
C THR A 281 1.48 2.80 27.72
N ALA A 282 0.14 2.73 27.70
CA ALA A 282 -0.65 2.34 28.85
C ALA A 282 -0.46 0.85 29.18
N THR A 283 -0.51 -0.04 28.18
CA THR A 283 -0.19 -1.46 28.37
C THR A 283 1.28 -1.67 28.77
N GLU A 284 2.21 -0.88 28.24
CA GLU A 284 3.63 -0.93 28.65
C GLU A 284 3.77 -0.63 30.15
N HIS A 285 3.21 0.49 30.64
CA HIS A 285 3.20 0.81 32.07
C HIS A 285 2.50 -0.24 32.92
N LEU A 286 1.36 -0.77 32.44
CA LEU A 286 0.62 -1.82 33.14
C LEU A 286 1.47 -3.09 33.30
N ILE A 287 2.21 -3.50 32.26
CA ILE A 287 3.11 -4.66 32.34
C ILE A 287 4.26 -4.38 33.31
N CYS A 288 4.83 -3.17 33.30
CA CYS A 288 5.86 -2.77 34.26
C CYS A 288 5.38 -2.85 35.71
N ASP A 289 4.16 -2.37 35.99
CA ASP A 289 3.58 -2.39 37.33
C ASP A 289 3.24 -3.82 37.77
N LEU A 290 2.66 -4.64 36.88
CA LEU A 290 2.31 -6.02 37.18
C LEU A 290 3.55 -6.92 37.35
N ALA A 291 4.64 -6.66 36.61
CA ALA A 291 5.89 -7.41 36.70
C ALA A 291 6.55 -7.33 38.08
N ARG A 292 6.23 -6.31 38.87
CA ARG A 292 6.73 -6.17 40.26
C ARG A 292 5.98 -7.02 41.28
N VAL A 293 4.84 -7.61 40.90
CA VAL A 293 3.89 -8.24 41.83
C VAL A 293 3.48 -9.65 41.39
N LEU A 294 3.51 -9.93 40.08
CA LEU A 294 3.00 -11.16 39.47
C LEU A 294 4.03 -11.81 38.55
N SER A 295 3.97 -13.14 38.44
CA SER A 295 4.73 -13.90 37.44
C SER A 295 4.21 -13.65 36.02
N ASP A 296 5.07 -13.84 35.01
CA ASP A 296 4.75 -13.60 33.59
C ASP A 296 3.46 -14.33 33.11
N GLY A 297 3.17 -15.51 33.67
CA GLY A 297 1.94 -16.26 33.37
C GLY A 297 0.69 -15.59 33.92
N ASN A 298 0.75 -15.08 35.16
CA ASN A 298 -0.35 -14.35 35.78
C ASN A 298 -0.56 -12.98 35.13
N ILE A 299 0.50 -12.30 34.72
CA ILE A 299 0.41 -11.07 33.92
C ILE A 299 -0.38 -11.32 32.64
N ALA A 300 -0.06 -12.40 31.90
CA ALA A 300 -0.77 -12.75 30.67
C ALA A 300 -2.27 -12.97 30.92
N SER A 301 -2.62 -13.67 32.00
CA SER A 301 -4.02 -13.90 32.40
C SER A 301 -4.75 -12.60 32.73
N VAL A 302 -4.11 -11.67 33.44
CA VAL A 302 -4.69 -10.35 33.77
C VAL A 302 -4.91 -9.52 32.51
N LEU A 303 -3.91 -9.42 31.63
CA LEU A 303 -4.04 -8.67 30.37
C LEU A 303 -5.15 -9.21 29.48
N ASN A 304 -5.26 -10.54 29.35
CA ASN A 304 -6.33 -11.16 28.57
C ASN A 304 -7.72 -10.92 29.18
N ARG A 305 -7.84 -10.92 30.52
CA ARG A 305 -9.10 -10.61 31.22
C ARG A 305 -9.53 -9.17 31.00
N LEU A 306 -8.57 -8.24 30.93
CA LEU A 306 -8.82 -6.84 30.59
C LEU A 306 -9.07 -6.61 29.09
N ALA A 307 -9.19 -7.68 28.29
CA ALA A 307 -9.34 -7.65 26.83
C ALA A 307 -8.21 -6.89 26.08
N VAL A 308 -7.05 -6.71 26.73
CA VAL A 308 -5.89 -6.08 26.10
C VAL A 308 -5.24 -7.06 25.13
N ARG A 309 -4.99 -6.61 23.91
CA ARG A 309 -4.30 -7.40 22.88
C ARG A 309 -2.89 -6.88 22.63
N THR A 310 -2.00 -7.76 22.19
CA THR A 310 -0.68 -7.34 21.70
C THR A 310 -0.84 -6.42 20.48
N ALA A 311 0.20 -5.64 20.15
CA ALA A 311 0.15 -4.76 18.99
C ALA A 311 -0.19 -5.47 17.66
N LYS A 312 0.08 -6.78 17.55
CA LYS A 312 -0.26 -7.62 16.38
C LYS A 312 -1.67 -8.24 16.46
N GLY A 313 -2.49 -7.87 17.44
CA GLY A 313 -3.84 -8.40 17.66
C GLY A 313 -3.91 -9.75 18.37
N ASN A 314 -2.77 -10.33 18.77
CA ASN A 314 -2.76 -11.63 19.45
C ASN A 314 -3.08 -11.52 20.94
N SER A 315 -3.55 -12.62 21.53
CA SER A 315 -3.66 -12.81 22.98
C SER A 315 -2.29 -12.84 23.66
N TRP A 316 -2.26 -12.51 24.95
CA TRP A 316 -1.05 -12.61 25.77
C TRP A 316 -0.82 -14.04 26.23
N THR A 317 0.42 -14.50 26.14
CA THR A 317 0.89 -15.77 26.72
C THR A 317 2.10 -15.48 27.58
N GLN A 318 2.45 -16.38 28.50
CA GLN A 318 3.65 -16.23 29.33
C GLN A 318 4.90 -15.93 28.49
N GLN A 319 5.07 -16.62 27.37
CA GLN A 319 6.21 -16.40 26.47
C GLN A 319 6.19 -15.01 25.83
N ARG A 320 5.01 -14.50 25.41
CA ARG A 320 4.89 -13.16 24.83
C ARG A 320 5.16 -12.06 25.86
N VAL A 321 4.72 -12.25 27.11
CA VAL A 321 5.06 -11.34 28.21
C VAL A 321 6.56 -11.37 28.46
N ARG A 322 7.18 -12.54 28.54
CA ARG A 322 8.64 -12.68 28.72
C ARG A 322 9.44 -11.99 27.62
N THR A 323 9.06 -12.17 26.35
CA THR A 323 9.70 -11.48 25.23
C THR A 323 9.52 -9.98 25.33
N PHE A 324 8.29 -9.50 25.55
CA PHE A 324 8.01 -8.08 25.73
C PHE A 324 8.86 -7.47 26.86
N ARG A 325 8.94 -8.16 28.01
CA ARG A 325 9.70 -7.74 29.17
C ARG A 325 11.18 -7.60 28.87
N ASN A 326 11.78 -8.59 28.20
CA ASN A 326 13.17 -8.55 27.79
C ASN A 326 13.46 -7.41 26.80
N ASP A 327 12.56 -7.18 25.84
CA ASP A 327 12.70 -6.12 24.85
C ASP A 327 12.63 -4.71 25.48
N HIS A 328 11.90 -4.55 26.58
CA HIS A 328 11.72 -3.27 27.29
C HIS A 328 12.59 -3.16 28.56
N GLY A 329 13.47 -4.13 28.83
CA GLY A 329 14.37 -4.10 30.00
C GLY A 329 13.67 -4.18 31.36
N VAL A 330 12.49 -4.79 31.41
CA VAL A 330 11.71 -4.94 32.65
C VAL A 330 12.23 -6.16 33.44
N ALA A 331 12.38 -6.02 34.76
CA ALA A 331 12.89 -7.10 35.61
C ALA A 331 11.83 -8.21 35.80
N VAL A 332 12.28 -9.47 35.92
CA VAL A 332 11.40 -10.59 36.25
C VAL A 332 10.92 -10.48 37.69
N TYR A 333 9.66 -10.85 37.95
CA TYR A 333 9.15 -11.02 39.29
C TYR A 333 10.02 -12.01 40.08
N ARG A 334 10.56 -11.57 41.22
CA ARG A 334 11.31 -12.41 42.15
C ARG A 334 10.51 -12.61 43.44
N GLU A 335 10.38 -13.86 43.87
CA GLU A 335 9.79 -14.16 45.18
C GLU A 335 10.63 -13.52 46.30
N GLY A 336 9.96 -12.86 47.23
CA GLY A 336 10.61 -12.10 48.32
C GLY A 336 10.89 -10.62 48.01
N GLU A 337 10.89 -10.19 46.74
CA GLU A 337 11.13 -8.78 46.36
C GLU A 337 10.10 -7.82 46.98
N ARG A 338 8.85 -8.27 47.14
CA ARG A 338 7.80 -7.47 47.81
C ARG A 338 8.13 -7.26 49.29
N ALA A 339 8.55 -8.32 49.99
CA ALA A 339 8.90 -8.26 51.40
C ALA A 339 10.12 -7.34 51.64
N GLU A 340 11.12 -7.38 50.76
CA GLU A 340 12.27 -6.45 50.81
C GLU A 340 11.85 -4.97 50.67
N ARG A 341 10.75 -4.69 49.96
CA ARG A 341 10.18 -3.34 49.82
C ARG A 341 9.21 -2.96 50.95
N GLY A 342 8.96 -3.85 51.92
CA GLY A 342 7.90 -3.69 52.92
C GLY A 342 6.51 -3.65 52.29
N GLU A 343 6.31 -4.35 51.18
CA GLU A 343 5.02 -4.46 50.47
C GLU A 343 4.41 -5.84 50.71
N MET A 344 3.13 -5.85 51.04
CA MET A 344 2.35 -7.04 51.37
C MET A 344 1.15 -7.15 50.43
N ILE A 345 0.79 -8.39 50.08
CA ILE A 345 -0.47 -8.67 49.39
C ILE A 345 -1.60 -8.94 50.38
N LEU A 346 -2.85 -8.88 49.90
CA LEU A 346 -4.07 -8.92 50.73
C LEU A 346 -4.07 -10.03 51.80
N HIS A 347 -3.59 -11.23 51.47
CA HIS A 347 -3.57 -12.34 52.42
C HIS A 347 -2.51 -12.18 53.51
N GLU A 348 -1.35 -11.63 53.19
CA GLU A 348 -0.26 -11.36 54.14
C GLU A 348 -0.69 -10.24 55.11
N ALA A 349 -1.32 -9.18 54.60
CA ALA A 349 -1.89 -8.11 55.40
C ALA A 349 -3.01 -8.61 56.34
N ALA A 350 -3.89 -9.48 55.84
CA ALA A 350 -4.96 -10.09 56.65
C ALA A 350 -4.40 -10.94 57.80
N SER A 351 -3.38 -11.77 57.52
CA SER A 351 -2.70 -12.57 58.54
C SER A 351 -1.99 -11.69 59.57
N ARG A 352 -1.32 -10.62 59.13
CA ARG A 352 -0.59 -9.69 60.01
C ARG A 352 -1.50 -8.91 60.97
N LEU A 353 -2.70 -8.58 60.50
CA LEU A 353 -3.74 -7.89 61.27
C LEU A 353 -4.68 -8.83 62.04
N GLN A 354 -4.57 -10.16 61.82
CA GLN A 354 -5.48 -11.18 62.36
C GLN A 354 -6.96 -10.93 62.03
N VAL A 355 -7.24 -10.45 60.82
CA VAL A 355 -8.61 -10.19 60.33
C VAL A 355 -8.90 -10.95 59.04
N SER A 356 -10.17 -11.05 58.65
CA SER A 356 -10.54 -11.65 57.37
C SER A 356 -10.07 -10.79 56.18
N LYS A 357 -9.76 -11.43 55.03
CA LYS A 357 -9.39 -10.74 53.77
C LYS A 357 -10.42 -9.67 53.38
N MET A 358 -11.71 -9.94 53.62
CA MET A 358 -12.80 -9.00 53.33
C MET A 358 -12.76 -7.75 54.21
N THR A 359 -12.28 -7.87 55.45
CA THR A 359 -12.09 -6.72 56.34
C THR A 359 -10.99 -5.81 55.81
N VAL A 360 -9.88 -6.36 55.31
CA VAL A 360 -8.81 -5.59 54.67
C VAL A 360 -9.31 -4.90 53.40
N VAL A 361 -10.07 -5.59 52.54
CA VAL A 361 -10.69 -4.99 51.35
C VAL A 361 -11.63 -3.83 51.73
N ARG A 362 -12.41 -3.98 52.80
CA ARG A 362 -13.29 -2.92 53.31
C ARG A 362 -12.48 -1.70 53.76
N LEU A 363 -11.43 -1.90 54.55
CA LEU A 363 -10.56 -0.81 55.01
C LEU A 363 -9.90 -0.03 53.85
N ILE A 364 -9.56 -0.73 52.76
CA ILE A 364 -9.05 -0.10 51.54
C ILE A 364 -10.14 0.72 50.84
N LYS A 365 -11.34 0.14 50.68
CA LYS A 365 -12.48 0.82 50.04
C LYS A 365 -12.95 2.06 50.81
N ASP A 366 -12.89 2.00 52.14
CA ASP A 366 -13.25 3.09 53.04
C ASP A 366 -12.14 4.16 53.13
N GLY A 367 -11.00 3.97 52.44
CA GLY A 367 -9.87 4.91 52.42
C GLY A 367 -9.05 4.93 53.72
N ILE A 368 -9.29 4.01 54.64
CA ILE A 368 -8.62 3.94 55.95
C ILE A 368 -7.24 3.29 55.82
N LEU A 369 -7.12 2.26 54.97
CA LEU A 369 -5.85 1.59 54.67
C LEU A 369 -5.39 1.98 53.25
N PRO A 370 -4.30 2.74 53.10
CA PRO A 370 -3.71 3.00 51.79
C PRO A 370 -3.28 1.70 51.10
N ALA A 371 -3.74 1.51 49.87
CA ALA A 371 -3.31 0.41 49.02
C ALA A 371 -3.25 0.86 47.57
N LYS A 372 -2.31 0.29 46.81
CA LYS A 372 -2.20 0.51 45.37
C LYS A 372 -2.66 -0.72 44.61
N GLN A 373 -3.38 -0.51 43.52
CA GLN A 373 -3.79 -1.57 42.60
C GLN A 373 -3.48 -1.15 41.18
N ALA A 374 -2.69 -1.95 40.45
CA ALA A 374 -2.27 -1.62 39.08
C ALA A 374 -3.46 -1.64 38.08
N CYS A 375 -4.40 -2.57 38.26
CA CYS A 375 -5.63 -2.65 37.48
C CYS A 375 -6.71 -3.42 38.25
N ILE A 376 -7.97 -3.29 37.84
CA ILE A 376 -9.08 -4.03 38.44
C ILE A 376 -8.78 -5.54 38.39
N GLY A 377 -8.78 -6.18 39.55
CA GLY A 377 -8.52 -7.62 39.69
C GLY A 377 -7.05 -8.02 39.80
N ALA A 378 -6.11 -7.06 39.77
CA ALA A 378 -4.74 -7.29 40.22
C ALA A 378 -4.69 -7.32 41.77
N PRO A 379 -3.69 -7.99 42.37
CA PRO A 379 -3.49 -7.94 43.82
C PRO A 379 -3.30 -6.50 44.32
N TYR A 380 -3.85 -6.20 45.49
CA TYR A 380 -3.52 -4.96 46.21
C TYR A 380 -2.09 -5.05 46.72
N VAL A 381 -1.35 -3.95 46.58
CA VAL A 381 -0.04 -3.72 47.18
C VAL A 381 -0.24 -2.79 48.36
N ILE A 382 -0.02 -3.31 49.57
CA ILE A 382 -0.20 -2.61 50.85
C ILE A 382 1.18 -2.45 51.48
N ARG A 383 1.53 -1.28 52.01
CA ARG A 383 2.81 -1.15 52.74
C ARG A 383 2.65 -1.68 54.15
N GLU A 384 3.66 -2.37 54.65
CA GLU A 384 3.68 -2.90 56.01
C GLU A 384 3.52 -1.78 57.05
N ALA A 385 4.20 -0.64 56.85
CA ALA A 385 4.07 0.53 57.71
C ALA A 385 2.64 1.11 57.77
N ASP A 386 1.84 0.94 56.70
CA ASP A 386 0.47 1.46 56.65
C ASP A 386 -0.49 0.63 57.54
N LEU A 387 -0.10 -0.60 57.92
CA LEU A 387 -0.87 -1.44 58.84
C LEU A 387 -0.82 -0.94 60.29
N ASP A 388 0.25 -0.24 60.66
CA ASP A 388 0.47 0.29 62.00
C ASP A 388 -0.17 1.67 62.21
N LEU A 389 -0.82 2.23 61.18
CA LEU A 389 -1.53 3.51 61.29
C LEU A 389 -2.62 3.44 62.37
N LEU A 390 -2.65 4.46 63.24
CA LEU A 390 -3.63 4.56 64.33
C LEU A 390 -5.08 4.46 63.84
N ALA A 391 -5.38 4.99 62.65
CA ALA A 391 -6.70 4.90 62.02
C ALA A 391 -7.08 3.45 61.68
N VAL A 392 -6.14 2.67 61.14
CA VAL A 392 -6.31 1.25 60.81
C VAL A 392 -6.51 0.44 62.09
N GLN A 393 -5.66 0.64 63.10
CA GLN A 393 -5.76 -0.05 64.39
C GLN A 393 -7.06 0.25 65.14
N ARG A 394 -7.53 1.51 65.10
CA ARG A 394 -8.84 1.89 65.67
C ARG A 394 -10.01 1.28 64.90
N ALA A 395 -9.94 1.26 63.58
CA ALA A 395 -10.99 0.68 62.74
C ALA A 395 -11.12 -0.84 62.92
N ILE A 396 -10.01 -1.54 63.20
CA ILE A 396 -10.00 -2.96 63.53
C ILE A 396 -10.61 -3.19 64.92
N LYS A 397 -10.23 -2.41 65.93
CA LYS A 397 -10.77 -2.51 67.30
C LYS A 397 -12.28 -2.18 67.40
N ASN A 398 -12.75 -1.26 66.56
CA ASN A 398 -14.16 -0.84 66.53
C ASN A 398 -15.02 -1.64 65.54
N GLY A 399 -14.41 -2.46 64.69
CA GLY A 399 -15.12 -3.35 63.78
C GLY A 399 -15.79 -4.49 64.54
N ARG A 400 -17.03 -4.85 64.16
CA ARG A 400 -17.76 -5.99 64.75
C ARG A 400 -16.85 -7.22 64.83
N ALA A 401 -16.77 -7.81 66.03
CA ALA A 401 -16.18 -9.12 66.25
C ALA A 401 -16.79 -10.14 65.28
N VAL A 402 -15.95 -11.03 64.76
CA VAL A 402 -16.40 -12.25 64.08
C VAL A 402 -17.37 -12.96 65.03
N PRO A 403 -18.59 -13.33 64.61
CA PRO A 403 -19.49 -14.09 65.46
C PRO A 403 -18.78 -15.37 65.93
N SER A 404 -18.72 -15.61 67.24
CA SER A 404 -18.21 -16.85 67.83
C SER A 404 -19.18 -18.03 67.60
N ASP A 405 -19.78 -18.13 66.42
CA ASP A 405 -20.70 -19.21 66.07
C ASP A 405 -19.89 -20.45 65.66
N PRO A 406 -19.91 -21.53 66.47
CA PRO A 406 -19.19 -22.77 66.16
C PRO A 406 -19.70 -23.48 64.89
N ARG A 407 -20.74 -22.99 64.23
CA ARG A 407 -21.27 -23.53 62.96
C ARG A 407 -20.67 -22.88 61.70
N GLN A 408 -19.88 -21.82 61.82
CA GLN A 408 -19.19 -21.23 60.67
C GLN A 408 -17.90 -22.02 60.36
N GLY A 409 -18.00 -22.97 59.43
CA GLY A 409 -16.83 -23.67 58.89
C GLY A 409 -15.97 -22.75 58.02
N CYS A 410 -14.65 -22.80 58.22
CA CYS A 410 -13.70 -22.18 57.30
C CYS A 410 -13.68 -23.02 56.01
N LEU A 411 -14.07 -22.45 54.87
CA LEU A 411 -13.89 -23.10 53.57
C LEU A 411 -12.41 -23.02 53.18
N GLU A 412 -11.69 -24.12 53.42
CA GLU A 412 -10.37 -24.34 52.85
C GLU A 412 -10.53 -24.65 51.35
N TYR A 413 -10.11 -23.71 50.50
CA TYR A 413 -9.94 -23.98 49.08
C TYR A 413 -8.54 -24.55 48.86
N GLN A 414 -8.47 -25.80 48.40
CA GLN A 414 -7.25 -26.44 47.89
C GLN A 414 -6.76 -25.79 46.60
#